data_AF-A0A7W8B5C3-F1
#
_entry.id   AF-A0A7W8B5C3-F1
#
_cell.length_a   1.000
_cell.length_b   1.000
_cell.length_c   1.000
_cell.angle_alpha   90.00
_cell.angle_beta   90.00
_cell.angle_gamma   90.00
#
_symmetry.space_group_name_H-M   'P 1'
#
loop_
_entity.id
_entity.type
_entity.pdbx_description
1 polymer ?
#
loop_
_entity_poly.entity_id
_entity_poly.type
_entity_poly.pdbx_seq_one_letter_code
_entity_poly.pdbx_strand_id
1 'polypeptide(L)'
;MVLRDVRCLGGLVLNHATSSDLTDVAEPEVLRQADAHRSRPLSARPQRITSHQRLDAHSYFAPDTAAATAVAITAAAKILTSDSVSTAGQAAQWLTERVASTGRPLHPGNVASLGGTISPGLQAALRCSREAKVMPVARLRHRTAVASTRSPSNQDARARMLPTALWPEWALRLTPWHPSGKPVARRTDELLTVACLMVGNTTKIHAATGLTGTTVSSHNVSSLLAELIRRRDCADVLHALILLADHLDQHGSPIDYARRRALFTTRSCFIDPTHWRALERRVRANHTPDIAHAQRWVFHALTGTPPRLAHPAIAPATPAQRQQYLRFRWRILPAEAELLTHTARTILDGHGIDEPLQWAPRLDAASLRPLRLPGPAPATITMARLHWAVPVGDFSIARVAQRLHTTTAHAIYLLSQHPVGWSPPRFRRTQHTATRISQWRTWYEQDHLSLQDIADREGTSLASLRLALLKNDSPSVALAPTRAAPGGGDRNPWSQGLRTTTVRTPTPGGTPGWARCGFGRWPSTGTAALRSMSTLGE
;
A
#
# COMPACT_ATOMS: atom_id res chain seq x y z
N MET A 1 30.51 -2.42 -28.88
CA MET A 1 29.82 -3.13 -27.78
C MET A 1 29.37 -4.53 -28.23
N VAL A 2 28.69 -4.64 -29.38
CA VAL A 2 28.21 -5.92 -29.98
C VAL A 2 29.27 -7.01 -30.09
N LEU A 3 30.50 -6.71 -30.53
CA LEU A 3 31.56 -7.72 -30.68
C LEU A 3 31.97 -8.40 -29.36
N ARG A 4 31.91 -7.69 -28.23
CA ARG A 4 32.20 -8.28 -26.90
C ARG A 4 31.09 -9.25 -26.48
N ASP A 5 29.85 -8.88 -26.76
CA ASP A 5 28.68 -9.69 -26.47
C ASP A 5 28.64 -10.95 -27.35
N VAL A 6 28.96 -10.83 -28.64
CA VAL A 6 29.12 -11.95 -29.57
C VAL A 6 30.23 -12.88 -29.08
N ARG A 7 31.38 -12.35 -28.67
CA ARG A 7 32.48 -13.16 -28.12
C ARG A 7 32.05 -13.93 -26.87
N CYS A 8 31.36 -13.27 -25.93
CA CYS A 8 30.91 -13.92 -24.70
C CYS A 8 29.89 -15.04 -24.98
N LEU A 9 28.85 -14.75 -25.77
CA LEU A 9 27.84 -15.74 -26.12
C LEU A 9 28.42 -16.88 -26.97
N GLY A 10 29.26 -16.55 -27.96
CA GLY A 10 29.93 -17.53 -28.81
C GLY A 10 30.82 -18.47 -28.00
N GLY A 11 31.58 -17.93 -27.03
CA GLY A 11 32.35 -18.75 -26.09
C GLY A 11 31.46 -19.67 -25.26
N LEU A 12 30.34 -19.18 -24.72
CA LEU A 12 29.39 -20.01 -23.98
C LEU A 12 28.77 -21.11 -24.86
N VAL A 13 28.40 -20.80 -26.11
CA VAL A 13 27.87 -21.78 -27.08
C VAL A 13 28.90 -22.86 -27.38
N LEU A 14 30.17 -22.50 -27.57
CA LEU A 14 31.22 -23.49 -27.85
C LEU A 14 31.53 -24.36 -26.64
N ASN A 15 31.50 -23.81 -25.43
CA ASN A 15 31.78 -24.59 -24.21
C ASN A 15 30.60 -25.47 -23.75
N HIS A 16 29.35 -25.05 -23.95
CA HIS A 16 28.19 -25.64 -23.24
C HIS A 16 27.08 -26.20 -24.15
N ALA A 17 26.99 -25.80 -25.42
CA ALA A 17 25.93 -26.27 -26.30
C ALA A 17 26.21 -27.66 -26.87
N THR A 18 25.17 -28.49 -27.00
CA THR A 18 25.26 -29.77 -27.73
C THR A 18 24.86 -29.59 -29.19
N SER A 19 25.22 -30.54 -30.06
CA SER A 19 24.83 -30.52 -31.48
C SER A 19 23.31 -30.51 -31.66
N SER A 20 22.57 -31.17 -30.76
CA SER A 20 21.10 -31.15 -30.72
C SER A 20 20.52 -29.75 -30.46
N ASP A 21 21.22 -28.89 -29.72
CA ASP A 21 20.76 -27.53 -29.42
C ASP A 21 20.94 -26.59 -30.62
N LEU A 22 21.75 -27.00 -31.60
CA LEU A 22 22.24 -26.17 -32.70
C LEU A 22 21.77 -26.63 -34.08
N THR A 23 20.86 -27.61 -34.15
CA THR A 23 20.29 -28.13 -35.41
C THR A 23 19.64 -27.04 -36.25
N ASP A 24 19.02 -26.06 -35.60
CA ASP A 24 18.36 -24.94 -36.27
C ASP A 24 19.33 -23.80 -36.61
N VAL A 25 20.60 -23.90 -36.21
CA VAL A 25 21.64 -22.87 -36.35
C VAL A 25 22.55 -23.15 -37.55
N ALA A 26 22.88 -24.41 -37.80
CA ALA A 26 23.78 -24.79 -38.88
C ALA A 26 23.50 -26.22 -39.39
N GLU A 27 23.94 -26.50 -40.61
CA GLU A 27 23.82 -27.83 -41.21
C GLU A 27 24.63 -28.90 -40.47
N PRO A 28 24.24 -30.19 -40.55
CA PRO A 28 24.89 -31.28 -39.81
C PRO A 28 26.40 -31.41 -40.04
N GLU A 29 26.89 -31.10 -41.25
CA GLU A 29 28.32 -31.11 -41.57
C GLU A 29 29.08 -30.03 -40.77
N VAL A 30 28.54 -28.81 -40.73
CA VAL A 30 29.12 -27.68 -40.01
C VAL A 30 29.12 -27.95 -38.50
N LEU A 31 28.06 -28.55 -37.98
CA LEU A 31 27.97 -28.97 -36.58
C LEU A 31 29.01 -30.03 -36.23
N ARG A 32 29.22 -31.03 -37.10
CA ARG A 32 30.26 -32.06 -36.91
C ARG A 32 31.65 -31.45 -36.83
N GLN A 33 31.96 -30.46 -37.68
CA GLN A 33 33.24 -29.75 -37.65
C GLN A 33 33.39 -28.89 -36.40
N ALA A 34 32.32 -28.26 -35.92
CA ALA A 34 32.32 -27.51 -34.66
C ALA A 34 32.53 -28.45 -33.45
N ASP A 35 31.94 -29.64 -33.45
CA ASP A 35 32.16 -30.65 -32.40
C ASP A 35 33.59 -31.19 -32.42
N ALA A 36 34.16 -31.41 -33.60
CA ALA A 36 35.58 -31.76 -33.74
C ALA A 36 36.49 -30.67 -33.16
N HIS A 37 36.14 -29.39 -33.31
CA HIS A 37 36.85 -28.28 -32.66
C HIS A 37 36.75 -28.35 -31.12
N ARG A 38 35.55 -28.60 -30.58
CA ARG A 38 35.32 -28.71 -29.12
C ARG A 38 36.08 -29.88 -28.48
N SER A 39 36.20 -31.00 -29.20
CA SER A 39 36.91 -32.19 -28.70
C SER A 39 38.44 -32.08 -28.78
N ARG A 40 38.99 -31.06 -29.47
CA ARG A 40 40.44 -30.87 -29.53
C ARG A 40 40.96 -30.33 -28.20
N PRO A 41 41.99 -30.96 -27.61
CA PRO A 41 42.64 -30.41 -26.43
C PRO A 41 43.28 -29.07 -26.81
N LEU A 42 42.83 -27.99 -26.18
CA LEU A 42 43.46 -26.68 -26.34
C LEU A 42 44.92 -26.80 -25.90
N SER A 43 45.85 -26.43 -26.77
CA SER A 43 47.28 -26.43 -26.48
C SER A 43 47.59 -25.41 -25.37
N ALA A 44 47.50 -25.84 -24.12
CA ALA A 44 47.77 -24.99 -22.98
C ALA A 44 49.27 -24.71 -22.89
N ARG A 45 49.67 -23.46 -23.18
CA ARG A 45 50.95 -22.94 -22.67
C ARG A 45 50.86 -22.93 -21.13
N PRO A 46 51.90 -23.37 -20.39
CA PRO A 46 51.82 -23.58 -18.95
C PRO A 46 51.91 -22.26 -18.20
N GLN A 47 50.83 -21.49 -18.19
CA GLN A 47 50.69 -20.34 -17.29
C GLN A 47 49.41 -20.51 -16.50
N ARG A 48 49.56 -20.95 -15.23
CA ARG A 48 48.58 -20.92 -14.13
C ARG A 48 47.11 -20.75 -14.56
N ILE A 49 46.60 -21.72 -15.32
CA ILE A 49 45.17 -21.78 -15.65
C ILE A 49 44.48 -22.35 -14.42
N THR A 50 43.73 -21.51 -13.71
CA THR A 50 42.88 -21.96 -12.58
C THR A 50 41.87 -22.99 -13.10
N SER A 51 41.41 -23.91 -12.24
CA SER A 51 40.39 -24.92 -12.60
C SER A 51 39.15 -24.31 -13.29
N HIS A 52 38.81 -23.07 -12.95
CA HIS A 52 37.72 -22.31 -13.55
C HIS A 52 37.94 -21.90 -15.03
N GLN A 53 39.18 -21.62 -15.44
CA GLN A 53 39.51 -21.24 -16.82
C GLN A 53 39.58 -22.45 -17.77
N ARG A 54 39.73 -23.67 -17.25
CA ARG A 54 39.67 -24.90 -18.06
C ARG A 54 38.27 -25.23 -18.57
N LEU A 55 37.23 -24.83 -17.83
CA LEU A 55 35.83 -25.13 -18.16
C LEU A 55 35.20 -24.12 -19.15
N ASP A 56 35.75 -22.91 -19.28
CA ASP A 56 35.30 -21.90 -20.25
C ASP A 56 36.41 -21.54 -21.25
N ALA A 57 37.20 -22.53 -21.64
CA ALA A 57 38.43 -22.28 -22.37
C ALA A 57 38.16 -21.59 -23.74
N HIS A 58 37.05 -21.92 -24.41
CA HIS A 58 36.62 -21.27 -25.66
C HIS A 58 36.09 -19.83 -25.47
N SER A 59 35.96 -19.33 -24.24
CA SER A 59 35.62 -17.92 -23.98
C SER A 59 36.85 -17.00 -24.04
N TYR A 60 38.06 -17.57 -23.92
CA TYR A 60 39.32 -16.83 -23.90
C TYR A 60 40.08 -16.87 -25.22
N PHE A 61 39.88 -17.90 -26.04
CA PHE A 61 40.57 -18.10 -27.31
C PHE A 61 39.61 -18.00 -28.49
N ALA A 62 40.08 -17.48 -29.63
CA ALA A 62 39.33 -17.49 -30.87
C ALA A 62 39.26 -18.92 -31.44
N PRO A 63 38.15 -19.31 -32.08
CA PRO A 63 38.07 -20.61 -32.75
C PRO A 63 39.08 -20.69 -33.91
N ASP A 64 39.68 -21.86 -34.12
CA ASP A 64 40.66 -22.12 -35.20
C ASP A 64 39.99 -22.60 -36.50
N THR A 65 38.67 -22.82 -36.49
CA THR A 65 37.89 -23.24 -37.65
C THR A 65 36.80 -22.24 -38.03
N ALA A 66 36.56 -22.11 -39.33
CA ALA A 66 35.46 -21.31 -39.87
C ALA A 66 34.10 -21.87 -39.41
N ALA A 67 33.95 -23.19 -39.33
CA ALA A 67 32.73 -23.85 -38.86
C ALA A 67 32.39 -23.48 -37.40
N ALA A 68 33.35 -23.60 -36.47
CA ALA A 68 33.12 -23.22 -35.07
C ALA A 68 32.82 -21.72 -34.93
N THR A 69 33.50 -20.88 -35.70
CA THR A 69 33.24 -19.43 -35.74
C THR A 69 31.83 -19.12 -36.25
N ALA A 70 31.42 -19.75 -37.35
CA ALA A 70 30.09 -19.57 -37.94
C ALA A 70 28.98 -20.00 -36.97
N VAL A 71 29.11 -21.18 -36.35
CA VAL A 71 28.15 -21.67 -35.34
C VAL A 71 28.06 -20.70 -34.15
N ALA A 72 29.20 -20.28 -33.60
CA ALA A 72 29.26 -19.38 -32.46
C ALA A 72 28.63 -18.01 -32.76
N ILE A 73 28.96 -17.42 -33.91
CA ILE A 73 28.43 -16.12 -34.32
C ILE A 73 26.94 -16.22 -34.64
N THR A 74 26.49 -17.23 -35.39
CA THR A 74 25.08 -17.36 -35.77
C THR A 74 24.19 -17.60 -34.53
N ALA A 75 24.62 -18.46 -33.60
CA ALA A 75 23.90 -18.66 -32.34
C ALA A 75 23.85 -17.38 -31.49
N ALA A 76 24.98 -16.68 -31.36
CA ALA A 76 25.04 -15.42 -30.63
C ALA A 76 24.18 -14.33 -31.30
N ALA A 77 24.21 -14.25 -32.63
CA ALA A 77 23.43 -13.29 -33.41
C ALA A 77 21.94 -13.49 -33.17
N LYS A 78 21.42 -14.72 -33.20
CA LYS A 78 19.99 -15.00 -32.89
C LYS A 78 19.53 -14.39 -31.56
N ILE A 79 20.39 -14.40 -30.54
CA ILE A 79 20.09 -13.79 -29.23
C ILE A 79 20.21 -12.26 -29.32
N LEU A 80 21.28 -11.74 -29.93
CA LEU A 80 21.59 -10.31 -29.95
C LEU A 80 20.74 -9.49 -30.93
N THR A 81 20.16 -10.11 -31.95
CA THR A 81 19.25 -9.46 -32.91
C THR A 81 17.79 -9.45 -32.44
N SER A 82 17.51 -9.92 -31.23
CA SER A 82 16.18 -9.86 -30.65
C SER A 82 15.74 -8.42 -30.36
N ASP A 83 14.46 -8.11 -30.62
CA ASP A 83 13.92 -6.74 -30.52
C ASP A 83 13.87 -6.17 -29.09
N SER A 84 13.95 -7.03 -28.07
CA SER A 84 13.88 -6.63 -26.67
C SER A 84 14.78 -7.48 -25.77
N VAL A 85 15.07 -6.96 -24.57
CA VAL A 85 15.81 -7.69 -23.53
C VAL A 85 15.05 -8.95 -23.08
N SER A 86 13.71 -8.90 -23.04
CA SER A 86 12.89 -10.05 -22.63
C SER A 86 12.96 -11.17 -23.67
N THR A 87 12.82 -10.84 -24.96
CA THR A 87 12.93 -11.81 -26.06
C THR A 87 14.34 -12.36 -26.19
N ALA A 88 15.38 -11.52 -26.02
CA ALA A 88 16.76 -11.98 -25.95
C ALA A 88 16.98 -12.94 -24.77
N GLY A 89 16.36 -12.67 -23.61
CA GLY A 89 16.41 -13.55 -22.45
C GLY A 89 15.76 -14.91 -22.72
N GLN A 90 14.59 -14.95 -23.37
CA GLN A 90 13.94 -16.19 -23.78
C GLN A 90 14.82 -16.97 -24.78
N ALA A 91 15.38 -16.29 -25.79
CA ALA A 91 16.29 -16.88 -26.75
C ALA A 91 17.58 -17.43 -26.11
N ALA A 92 18.05 -16.82 -25.02
CA ALA A 92 19.23 -17.25 -24.26
C ALA A 92 18.92 -18.33 -23.19
N GLN A 93 17.65 -18.69 -22.96
CA GLN A 93 17.25 -19.57 -21.87
C GLN A 93 17.95 -20.93 -21.95
N TRP A 94 17.89 -21.60 -23.10
CA TRP A 94 18.50 -22.92 -23.31
C TRP A 94 20.00 -22.91 -22.96
N LEU A 95 20.72 -21.87 -23.38
CA LEU A 95 22.15 -21.73 -23.14
C LEU A 95 22.45 -21.55 -21.65
N THR A 96 21.68 -20.69 -20.98
CA THR A 96 21.85 -20.48 -19.53
C THR A 96 21.40 -21.68 -18.67
N GLU A 97 20.57 -22.57 -19.21
CA GLU A 97 20.25 -23.85 -18.60
C GLU A 97 21.40 -24.85 -18.75
N ARG A 98 22.05 -24.91 -19.92
CA ARG A 98 23.27 -25.70 -20.14
C ARG A 98 24.39 -25.29 -19.21
N VAL A 99 24.71 -23.99 -19.13
CA VAL A 99 25.73 -23.47 -18.20
C VAL A 99 25.39 -23.81 -16.75
N ALA A 100 24.12 -23.76 -16.37
CA ALA A 100 23.71 -24.16 -15.01
C ALA A 100 23.88 -25.67 -14.75
N SER A 101 23.66 -26.50 -15.78
CA SER A 101 23.79 -27.97 -15.68
C SER A 101 25.24 -28.43 -15.49
N THR A 102 26.23 -27.64 -15.88
CA THR A 102 27.67 -27.94 -15.65
C THR A 102 28.12 -27.65 -14.21
N GLY A 103 27.18 -27.57 -13.25
CA GLY A 103 27.46 -27.30 -11.84
C GLY A 103 27.71 -25.83 -11.50
N ARG A 104 27.44 -24.89 -12.42
CA ARG A 104 27.62 -23.44 -12.19
C ARG A 104 26.28 -22.72 -12.07
N PRO A 105 25.70 -22.57 -10.87
CA PRO A 105 24.45 -21.85 -10.70
C PRO A 105 24.62 -20.39 -11.14
N LEU A 106 23.92 -20.05 -12.22
CA LEU A 106 23.98 -18.74 -12.87
C LEU A 106 23.09 -17.75 -12.10
N HIS A 107 23.62 -17.23 -10.99
CA HIS A 107 22.90 -16.25 -10.18
C HIS A 107 22.87 -14.88 -10.89
N PRO A 108 21.75 -14.11 -10.82
CA PRO A 108 21.62 -12.81 -11.48
C PRO A 108 22.72 -11.79 -11.13
N GLY A 109 23.26 -11.88 -9.90
CA GLY A 109 24.38 -11.05 -9.44
C GLY A 109 25.73 -11.42 -10.05
N ASN A 110 25.89 -12.67 -10.51
CA ASN A 110 27.13 -13.20 -11.06
C ASN A 110 27.08 -13.34 -12.59
N VAL A 111 26.00 -12.90 -13.25
CA VAL A 111 25.89 -12.92 -14.73
C VAL A 111 27.04 -12.15 -15.40
N ALA A 112 27.50 -11.06 -14.78
CA ALA A 112 28.61 -10.28 -15.30
C ALA A 112 29.97 -11.02 -15.26
N SER A 113 30.10 -12.12 -14.51
CA SER A 113 31.35 -12.88 -14.42
C SER A 113 31.48 -13.99 -15.47
N LEU A 114 30.52 -14.14 -16.39
CA LEU A 114 30.46 -15.24 -17.38
C LEU A 114 31.38 -15.04 -18.60
N GLY A 115 32.06 -13.91 -18.77
CA GLY A 115 32.88 -13.69 -19.96
C GLY A 115 33.45 -12.29 -20.16
N GLY A 116 33.92 -11.64 -19.09
CA GLY A 116 34.45 -10.27 -19.15
C GLY A 116 33.36 -9.20 -19.22
N THR A 117 33.73 -7.97 -19.62
CA THR A 117 32.79 -6.83 -19.68
C THR A 117 31.78 -7.00 -20.82
N ILE A 118 30.60 -7.55 -20.51
CA ILE A 118 29.43 -7.63 -21.39
C ILE A 118 28.51 -6.41 -21.24
N SER A 119 27.74 -6.10 -22.28
CA SER A 119 26.85 -4.93 -22.29
C SER A 119 25.73 -5.02 -21.24
N PRO A 120 25.19 -3.88 -20.77
CA PRO A 120 24.04 -3.87 -19.85
C PRO A 120 22.80 -4.58 -20.42
N GLY A 121 22.60 -4.49 -21.75
CA GLY A 121 21.51 -5.18 -22.45
C GLY A 121 21.64 -6.70 -22.37
N LEU A 122 22.81 -7.24 -22.70
CA LEU A 122 23.07 -8.68 -22.60
C LEU A 122 23.03 -9.15 -21.14
N GLN A 123 23.59 -8.37 -20.19
CA GLN A 123 23.49 -8.69 -18.76
C GLN A 123 22.03 -8.83 -18.31
N ALA A 124 21.15 -7.91 -18.72
CA ALA A 124 19.75 -7.98 -18.38
C ALA A 124 19.06 -9.17 -19.06
N ALA A 125 19.36 -9.46 -20.32
CA ALA A 125 18.81 -10.60 -21.04
C ALA A 125 19.16 -11.92 -20.33
N LEU A 126 20.44 -12.12 -19.97
CA LEU A 126 20.91 -13.30 -19.24
C LEU A 126 20.34 -13.39 -17.81
N ARG A 127 20.01 -12.26 -17.15
CA ARG A 127 19.27 -12.28 -15.88
C ARG A 127 17.82 -12.72 -16.09
N CYS A 128 17.17 -12.23 -17.15
CA CYS A 128 15.79 -12.55 -17.49
C CYS A 128 15.61 -14.00 -17.95
N SER A 129 16.58 -14.56 -18.67
CA SER A 129 16.56 -15.95 -19.13
C SER A 129 16.42 -16.97 -17.99
N ARG A 130 16.77 -16.56 -16.76
CA ARG A 130 16.74 -17.40 -15.56
C ARG A 130 15.62 -17.03 -14.60
N GLU A 131 14.80 -16.03 -14.90
CA GLU A 131 13.86 -15.41 -13.96
C GLU A 131 13.01 -16.43 -13.18
N ALA A 132 12.48 -17.45 -13.85
CA ALA A 132 11.63 -18.48 -13.23
C ALA A 132 12.32 -19.29 -12.12
N LYS A 133 13.66 -19.40 -12.14
CA LYS A 133 14.45 -20.16 -11.15
C LYS A 133 15.25 -19.25 -10.22
N VAL A 134 15.02 -17.94 -10.28
CA VAL A 134 15.70 -16.93 -9.44
C VAL A 134 14.88 -16.67 -8.18
N MET A 135 15.58 -16.59 -7.05
CA MET A 135 14.96 -16.23 -5.76
C MET A 135 14.23 -14.88 -5.86
N PRO A 136 13.04 -14.72 -5.26
CA PRO A 136 12.18 -13.56 -5.53
C PRO A 136 12.79 -12.22 -5.07
N VAL A 137 13.60 -12.25 -4.00
CA VAL A 137 14.41 -11.08 -3.61
C VAL A 137 15.36 -10.64 -4.74
N ALA A 138 16.01 -11.59 -5.41
CA ALA A 138 16.91 -11.27 -6.52
C ALA A 138 16.13 -10.73 -7.72
N ARG A 139 14.91 -11.21 -7.98
CA ARG A 139 14.03 -10.66 -9.02
C ARG A 139 13.70 -9.18 -8.79
N LEU A 140 13.40 -8.79 -7.54
CA LEU A 140 13.17 -7.38 -7.17
C LEU A 140 14.45 -6.55 -7.27
N ARG A 141 15.56 -7.05 -6.73
CA ARG A 141 16.85 -6.33 -6.74
C ARG A 141 17.33 -6.06 -8.16
N HIS A 142 17.28 -7.07 -9.01
CA HIS A 142 17.71 -6.98 -10.40
C HIS A 142 16.60 -6.52 -11.36
N ARG A 143 15.39 -6.24 -10.84
CA ARG A 143 14.23 -5.73 -11.60
C ARG A 143 13.94 -6.56 -12.85
N THR A 144 13.98 -7.89 -12.70
CA THR A 144 13.86 -8.83 -13.84
C THR A 144 12.48 -8.76 -14.50
N ALA A 145 11.43 -8.48 -13.74
CA ALA A 145 10.06 -8.41 -14.24
C ALA A 145 9.81 -7.26 -15.25
N VAL A 146 10.73 -6.29 -15.35
CA VAL A 146 10.71 -5.21 -16.36
C VAL A 146 11.92 -5.25 -17.29
N ALA A 147 12.68 -6.34 -17.26
CA ALA A 147 13.90 -6.53 -18.06
C ALA A 147 14.91 -5.36 -17.95
N SER A 148 15.06 -4.81 -16.74
CA SER A 148 15.89 -3.63 -16.49
C SER A 148 17.37 -3.89 -16.79
N THR A 149 17.99 -2.96 -17.52
CA THR A 149 19.45 -2.91 -17.74
C THR A 149 20.22 -2.29 -16.57
N ARG A 150 19.52 -1.60 -15.66
CA ARG A 150 20.11 -0.97 -14.48
C ARG A 150 20.54 -2.03 -13.46
N SER A 151 21.80 -1.96 -13.03
CA SER A 151 22.31 -2.76 -11.93
C SER A 151 21.75 -2.27 -10.59
N PRO A 152 21.59 -3.15 -9.58
CA PRO A 152 21.20 -2.73 -8.24
C PRO A 152 22.24 -1.77 -7.65
N SER A 153 21.79 -0.76 -6.92
CA SER A 153 22.64 0.23 -6.23
C SER A 153 22.13 0.46 -4.80
N ASN A 154 22.83 1.25 -3.99
CA ASN A 154 22.26 1.70 -2.72
C ASN A 154 21.10 2.66 -3.01
N GLN A 155 19.90 2.32 -2.51
CA GLN A 155 18.68 3.13 -2.65
C GLN A 155 18.00 3.36 -1.28
N ASP A 156 18.80 3.40 -0.20
CA ASP A 156 18.27 3.51 1.17
C ASP A 156 17.56 4.84 1.43
N ALA A 157 17.91 5.88 0.67
CA ALA A 157 17.20 7.17 0.70
C ALA A 157 15.69 7.01 0.45
N ARG A 158 15.26 6.00 -0.34
CA ARG A 158 13.83 5.70 -0.59
C ARG A 158 13.06 5.38 0.69
N ALA A 159 13.71 4.89 1.74
CA ALA A 159 13.05 4.55 3.00
C ALA A 159 12.36 5.73 3.69
N ARG A 160 12.81 6.98 3.42
CA ARG A 160 12.15 8.19 3.92
C ARG A 160 10.82 8.47 3.21
N MET A 161 10.67 8.00 1.98
CA MET A 161 9.48 8.20 1.14
C MET A 161 8.42 7.12 1.36
N LEU A 162 8.78 6.05 2.08
CA LEU A 162 7.92 4.90 2.31
C LEU A 162 7.27 4.95 3.71
N PRO A 163 5.95 4.77 3.81
CA PRO A 163 5.29 4.54 5.10
C PRO A 163 5.73 3.18 5.68
N THR A 164 5.60 2.99 7.00
CA THR A 164 5.93 1.68 7.59
C THR A 164 5.07 0.58 6.99
N ALA A 165 3.76 0.79 6.84
CA ALA A 165 2.86 -0.09 6.09
C ALA A 165 2.51 0.54 4.75
N LEU A 166 2.59 -0.23 3.66
CA LEU A 166 2.40 0.29 2.31
C LEU A 166 1.02 0.97 2.20
N TRP A 167 0.94 2.03 1.37
CA TRP A 167 -0.29 2.80 1.18
C TRP A 167 -1.49 1.87 0.97
N PRO A 168 -2.60 2.05 1.71
CA PRO A 168 -3.70 1.09 1.70
C PRO A 168 -4.21 0.77 0.30
N GLU A 169 -4.29 1.76 -0.61
CA GLU A 169 -4.69 1.55 -1.99
C GLU A 169 -3.78 0.56 -2.74
N TRP A 170 -2.47 0.69 -2.58
CA TRP A 170 -1.49 -0.21 -3.20
C TRP A 170 -1.38 -1.55 -2.48
N ALA A 171 -1.38 -1.54 -1.14
CA ALA A 171 -1.37 -2.76 -0.36
C ALA A 171 -2.57 -3.66 -0.72
N LEU A 172 -3.77 -3.09 -0.87
CA LEU A 172 -4.97 -3.83 -1.25
C LEU A 172 -4.89 -4.45 -2.64
N ARG A 173 -4.38 -3.70 -3.63
CA ARG A 173 -4.17 -4.17 -5.01
C ARG A 173 -3.11 -5.28 -5.11
N LEU A 174 -2.03 -5.15 -4.34
CA LEU A 174 -0.87 -6.06 -4.40
C LEU A 174 -0.97 -7.24 -3.45
N THR A 175 -1.85 -7.18 -2.44
CA THR A 175 -1.98 -8.26 -1.47
C THR A 175 -2.61 -9.49 -2.13
N PRO A 176 -1.90 -10.63 -2.14
CA PRO A 176 -2.51 -11.89 -2.53
C PRO A 176 -3.58 -12.29 -1.51
N TRP A 177 -4.74 -12.73 -2.00
CA TRP A 177 -5.84 -13.27 -1.20
C TRP A 177 -5.97 -14.78 -1.41
N HIS A 178 -6.30 -15.50 -0.33
CA HIS A 178 -6.76 -16.88 -0.41
C HIS A 178 -8.22 -16.94 -0.91
N PRO A 179 -8.69 -18.10 -1.44
CA PRO A 179 -10.11 -18.30 -1.77
C PRO A 179 -11.05 -18.01 -0.59
N SER A 180 -10.58 -18.15 0.65
CA SER A 180 -11.31 -17.79 1.88
C SER A 180 -11.44 -16.28 2.13
N GLY A 181 -10.90 -15.43 1.25
CA GLY A 181 -10.97 -13.97 1.36
C GLY A 181 -10.02 -13.37 2.40
N LYS A 182 -9.10 -14.16 2.96
CA LYS A 182 -8.05 -13.70 3.89
C LYS A 182 -6.74 -13.42 3.16
N PRO A 183 -5.95 -12.43 3.59
CA PRO A 183 -4.65 -12.17 2.99
C PRO A 183 -3.72 -13.34 3.28
N VAL A 184 -2.82 -13.65 2.36
CA VAL A 184 -1.94 -14.82 2.48
C VAL A 184 -0.91 -14.69 3.61
N ALA A 185 -0.52 -13.46 3.94
CA ALA A 185 0.33 -13.18 5.08
C ALA A 185 -0.36 -12.22 6.06
N ARG A 186 -0.01 -12.34 7.34
CA ARG A 186 -0.31 -11.28 8.31
C ARG A 186 0.65 -10.13 8.05
N ARG A 187 0.17 -8.89 8.19
CA ARG A 187 0.98 -7.68 7.99
C ARG A 187 1.55 -7.58 6.57
N THR A 188 0.78 -7.98 5.55
CA THR A 188 1.24 -7.93 4.14
C THR A 188 1.59 -6.52 3.70
N ASP A 189 0.87 -5.51 4.17
CA ASP A 189 1.19 -4.09 4.02
C ASP A 189 2.61 -3.76 4.55
N GLU A 190 2.92 -4.28 5.75
CA GLU A 190 4.24 -4.49 6.36
C GLU A 190 5.33 -4.88 5.36
N LEU A 191 5.11 -6.07 4.83
CA LEU A 191 6.07 -6.80 4.02
C LEU A 191 6.23 -6.20 2.62
N LEU A 192 5.15 -5.66 2.04
CA LEU A 192 5.15 -5.02 0.74
C LEU A 192 5.93 -3.70 0.75
N THR A 193 5.90 -2.93 1.84
CA THR A 193 6.80 -1.76 2.00
C THR A 193 8.26 -2.19 1.90
N VAL A 194 8.65 -3.25 2.62
CA VAL A 194 10.03 -3.75 2.60
C VAL A 194 10.39 -4.27 1.20
N ALA A 195 9.48 -4.99 0.54
CA ALA A 195 9.68 -5.45 -0.83
C ALA A 195 9.88 -4.27 -1.81
N CYS A 196 9.11 -3.19 -1.66
CA CYS A 196 9.26 -1.97 -2.47
C CYS A 196 10.63 -1.28 -2.25
N LEU A 197 11.13 -1.26 -1.01
CA LEU A 197 12.49 -0.75 -0.72
C LEU A 197 13.58 -1.62 -1.35
N MET A 198 13.37 -2.94 -1.42
CA MET A 198 14.35 -3.88 -1.99
C MET A 198 14.50 -3.78 -3.51
N VAL A 199 13.56 -3.14 -4.20
CA VAL A 199 13.62 -2.95 -5.66
C VAL A 199 14.86 -2.17 -6.07
N GLY A 200 15.72 -2.76 -6.90
CA GLY A 200 16.97 -2.10 -7.31
C GLY A 200 17.96 -1.85 -6.18
N ASN A 201 17.74 -2.35 -4.97
CA ASN A 201 18.53 -2.01 -3.79
C ASN A 201 19.47 -3.16 -3.37
N THR A 202 20.73 -2.85 -3.10
CA THR A 202 21.71 -3.82 -2.57
C THR A 202 21.51 -4.16 -1.10
N THR A 203 20.71 -3.36 -0.38
CA THR A 203 20.52 -3.48 1.08
C THR A 203 19.93 -4.82 1.51
N LYS A 204 20.49 -5.39 2.59
CA LYS A 204 20.06 -6.66 3.19
C LYS A 204 18.66 -6.52 3.79
N ILE A 205 17.86 -7.59 3.78
CA ILE A 205 16.46 -7.57 4.25
C ILE A 205 16.36 -7.04 5.68
N HIS A 206 17.22 -7.49 6.59
CA HIS A 206 17.24 -7.02 7.98
C HIS A 206 17.50 -5.51 8.12
N ALA A 207 18.41 -4.95 7.31
CA ALA A 207 18.65 -3.51 7.30
C ALA A 207 17.43 -2.78 6.71
N ALA A 208 16.83 -3.32 5.64
CA ALA A 208 15.63 -2.75 5.03
C ALA A 208 14.44 -2.72 6.00
N THR A 209 14.24 -3.74 6.84
CA THR A 209 13.18 -3.75 7.86
C THR A 209 13.36 -2.65 8.91
N GLY A 210 14.62 -2.36 9.29
CA GLY A 210 14.95 -1.26 10.21
C GLY A 210 14.72 0.11 9.58
N LEU A 211 15.16 0.31 8.34
CA LEU A 211 14.99 1.58 7.61
C LEU A 211 13.51 1.98 7.42
N THR A 212 12.63 1.01 7.20
CA THR A 212 11.18 1.23 7.05
C THR A 212 10.44 1.37 8.38
N GLY A 213 11.13 1.14 9.51
CA GLY A 213 10.52 1.16 10.85
C GLY A 213 9.54 0.02 11.10
N THR A 214 9.69 -1.11 10.39
CA THR A 214 8.82 -2.29 10.53
C THR A 214 9.36 -3.25 11.60
N THR A 215 8.49 -4.08 12.16
CA THR A 215 8.87 -5.16 13.09
C THR A 215 8.62 -6.56 12.51
N VAL A 216 8.60 -6.65 11.18
CA VAL A 216 8.51 -7.93 10.48
C VAL A 216 9.90 -8.56 10.40
N SER A 217 9.99 -9.88 10.54
CA SER A 217 11.27 -10.56 10.42
C SER A 217 11.70 -10.68 8.95
N SER A 218 13.00 -10.81 8.71
CA SER A 218 13.52 -11.12 7.37
C SER A 218 12.94 -12.43 6.83
N HIS A 219 12.67 -13.41 7.71
CA HIS A 219 12.02 -14.65 7.34
C HIS A 219 10.59 -14.42 6.81
N ASN A 220 9.80 -13.55 7.46
CA ASN A 220 8.44 -13.24 6.97
C ASN A 220 8.45 -12.59 5.57
N VAL A 221 9.43 -11.72 5.30
CA VAL A 221 9.59 -11.10 3.97
C VAL A 221 9.92 -12.16 2.94
N SER A 222 10.92 -13.00 3.21
CA SER A 222 11.29 -14.11 2.32
C SER A 222 10.13 -15.07 2.07
N SER A 223 9.36 -15.41 3.10
CA SER A 223 8.21 -16.32 2.99
C SER A 223 7.06 -15.72 2.15
N LEU A 224 6.75 -14.42 2.31
CA LEU A 224 5.78 -13.74 1.43
C LEU A 224 6.27 -13.77 -0.03
N LEU A 225 7.53 -13.44 -0.25
CA LEU A 225 8.11 -13.41 -1.58
C LEU A 225 8.13 -14.80 -2.23
N ALA A 226 8.43 -15.86 -1.47
CA ALA A 226 8.38 -17.25 -1.93
C ALA A 226 6.94 -17.70 -2.26
N GLU A 227 5.96 -17.26 -1.47
CA GLU A 227 4.55 -17.49 -1.75
C GLU A 227 4.08 -16.80 -3.03
N LEU A 228 4.51 -15.55 -3.25
CA LEU A 228 4.18 -14.82 -4.47
C LEU A 228 4.65 -15.59 -5.72
N ILE A 229 5.85 -16.20 -5.70
CA ILE A 229 6.36 -17.00 -6.84
C ILE A 229 5.43 -18.15 -7.22
N ARG A 230 4.78 -18.79 -6.26
CA ARG A 230 3.89 -19.93 -6.52
C ARG A 230 2.59 -19.52 -7.22
N ARG A 231 2.33 -18.21 -7.36
CA ARG A 231 1.11 -17.68 -7.95
C ARG A 231 1.34 -17.18 -9.38
N ARG A 232 0.27 -17.24 -10.18
CA ARG A 232 0.28 -16.78 -11.58
C ARG A 232 0.41 -15.27 -11.73
N ASP A 233 0.01 -14.50 -10.72
CA ASP A 233 0.06 -13.03 -10.67
C ASP A 233 1.40 -12.48 -10.15
N CYS A 234 2.39 -13.35 -9.87
CA CYS A 234 3.68 -12.97 -9.33
C CYS A 234 4.37 -11.87 -10.16
N ALA A 235 4.52 -12.10 -11.46
CA ALA A 235 5.24 -11.21 -12.35
C ALA A 235 4.63 -9.80 -12.33
N ASP A 236 3.30 -9.72 -12.35
CA ASP A 236 2.55 -8.46 -12.33
C ASP A 236 2.68 -7.72 -10.99
N VAL A 237 2.68 -8.45 -9.87
CA VAL A 237 2.93 -7.85 -8.54
C VAL A 237 4.35 -7.31 -8.43
N LEU A 238 5.36 -8.06 -8.90
CA LEU A 238 6.76 -7.60 -8.90
C LEU A 238 6.93 -6.40 -9.83
N HIS A 239 6.31 -6.42 -11.01
CA HIS A 239 6.30 -5.30 -11.95
C HIS A 239 5.70 -4.05 -11.29
N ALA A 240 4.53 -4.15 -10.66
CA ALA A 240 3.92 -3.02 -9.98
C ALA A 240 4.78 -2.45 -8.83
N LEU A 241 5.44 -3.32 -8.03
CA LEU A 241 6.42 -2.88 -7.04
C LEU A 241 7.60 -2.13 -7.67
N ILE A 242 8.04 -2.57 -8.87
CA ILE A 242 9.11 -1.88 -9.60
C ILE A 242 8.66 -0.50 -10.08
N LEU A 243 7.45 -0.38 -10.63
CA LEU A 243 6.89 0.92 -11.04
C LEU A 243 6.74 1.87 -9.85
N LEU A 244 6.31 1.37 -8.68
CA LEU A 244 6.22 2.17 -7.47
C LEU A 244 7.59 2.69 -7.03
N ALA A 245 8.60 1.81 -6.98
CA ALA A 245 9.95 2.20 -6.62
C ALA A 245 10.55 3.19 -7.62
N ASP A 246 10.36 2.97 -8.92
CA ASP A 246 10.84 3.89 -9.96
C ASP A 246 10.13 5.26 -9.89
N HIS A 247 8.82 5.28 -9.60
CA HIS A 247 8.11 6.54 -9.39
C HIS A 247 8.68 7.33 -8.21
N LEU A 248 8.99 6.67 -7.09
CA LEU A 248 9.62 7.31 -5.94
C LEU A 248 11.04 7.79 -6.25
N ASP A 249 11.83 6.98 -6.97
CA ASP A 249 13.19 7.35 -7.34
C ASP A 249 13.21 8.58 -8.28
N GLN A 250 12.18 8.76 -9.12
CA GLN A 250 12.09 9.85 -10.10
C GLN A 250 11.41 11.11 -9.55
N HIS A 251 10.31 10.97 -8.81
CA HIS A 251 9.44 12.09 -8.41
C HIS A 251 9.47 12.36 -6.90
N GLY A 252 10.04 11.44 -6.12
CA GLY A 252 10.04 11.51 -4.66
C GLY A 252 8.67 11.22 -4.03
N SER A 253 8.52 11.67 -2.78
CA SER A 253 7.27 11.68 -2.03
C SER A 253 7.13 13.05 -1.38
N PRO A 254 5.93 13.67 -1.39
CA PRO A 254 5.68 14.91 -0.67
C PRO A 254 5.69 14.73 0.85
N ILE A 255 5.65 13.49 1.34
CA ILE A 255 5.72 13.16 2.77
C ILE A 255 7.09 12.55 3.09
N ASP A 256 7.80 13.13 4.05
CA ASP A 256 8.94 12.48 4.70
C ASP A 256 8.46 11.60 5.87
N TYR A 257 8.17 10.34 5.56
CA TYR A 257 7.70 9.37 6.54
C TYR A 257 8.75 9.04 7.60
N ALA A 258 10.04 9.09 7.29
CA ALA A 258 11.08 8.84 8.30
C ALA A 258 11.07 9.95 9.37
N ARG A 259 11.00 11.22 8.93
CA ARG A 259 10.85 12.37 9.82
C ARG A 259 9.60 12.27 10.68
N ARG A 260 8.44 11.99 10.07
CA ARG A 260 7.17 11.87 10.82
C ARG A 260 7.20 10.72 11.84
N ARG A 261 7.80 9.57 11.50
CA ARG A 261 7.99 8.45 12.44
C ARG A 261 8.85 8.87 13.63
N ALA A 262 9.97 9.55 13.38
CA ALA A 262 10.87 10.00 14.44
C ALA A 262 10.17 10.97 15.42
N LEU A 263 9.34 11.88 14.90
CA LEU A 263 8.64 12.88 15.72
C LEU A 263 7.46 12.32 16.51
N PHE A 264 6.66 11.43 15.92
CA PHE A 264 5.34 11.08 16.47
C PHE A 264 5.26 9.68 17.12
N THR A 265 6.23 8.79 16.89
CA THR A 265 6.13 7.39 17.41
C THR A 265 6.20 7.30 18.93
N THR A 266 6.99 8.17 19.57
CA THR A 266 7.16 8.19 21.03
C THR A 266 6.05 8.94 21.75
N ARG A 267 5.19 9.67 21.03
CA ARG A 267 4.15 10.51 21.61
C ARG A 267 3.03 9.64 22.20
N SER A 268 2.68 9.90 23.46
CA SER A 268 1.69 9.14 24.22
C SER A 268 0.25 9.62 24.04
N CYS A 269 0.04 10.82 23.49
CA CYS A 269 -1.27 11.43 23.31
C CYS A 269 -1.28 12.45 22.15
N PHE A 270 -2.30 12.40 21.29
CA PHE A 270 -2.51 13.36 20.19
C PHE A 270 -3.77 14.22 20.37
N ILE A 271 -4.71 13.79 21.21
CA ILE A 271 -6.02 14.41 21.38
C ILE A 271 -6.27 14.59 22.86
N ASP A 272 -6.57 15.82 23.27
CA ASP A 272 -6.97 16.12 24.64
C ASP A 272 -8.32 15.43 24.97
N PRO A 273 -8.39 14.62 26.05
CA PRO A 273 -9.63 13.97 26.47
C PRO A 273 -10.80 14.91 26.73
N THR A 274 -10.55 16.12 27.21
CA THR A 274 -11.59 17.12 27.48
C THR A 274 -12.18 17.66 26.18
N HIS A 275 -11.34 17.99 25.20
CA HIS A 275 -11.76 18.39 23.85
C HIS A 275 -12.52 17.28 23.13
N TRP A 276 -12.09 16.02 23.27
CA TRP A 276 -12.80 14.88 22.69
C TRP A 276 -14.21 14.71 23.29
N ARG A 277 -14.34 14.76 24.62
CA ARG A 277 -15.66 14.66 25.27
C ARG A 277 -16.57 15.83 24.92
N ALA A 278 -16.03 17.04 24.76
CA ALA A 278 -16.79 18.19 24.28
C ALA A 278 -17.28 17.97 22.85
N LEU A 279 -16.46 17.36 22.00
CA LEU A 279 -16.84 16.99 20.64
C LEU A 279 -17.92 15.92 20.60
N GLU A 280 -17.78 14.83 21.34
CA GLU A 280 -18.77 13.75 21.38
C GLU A 280 -20.16 14.29 21.76
N ARG A 281 -20.19 15.20 22.75
CA ARG A 281 -21.42 15.90 23.15
C ARG A 281 -22.01 16.75 22.03
N ARG A 282 -21.18 17.44 21.23
CA ARG A 282 -21.60 18.28 20.10
C ARG A 282 -22.12 17.46 18.92
N VAL A 283 -21.42 16.39 18.57
CA VAL A 283 -21.75 15.51 17.43
C VAL A 283 -22.95 14.60 17.76
N ARG A 284 -23.33 14.44 19.04
CA ARG A 284 -24.46 13.59 19.49
C ARG A 284 -24.43 12.21 18.82
N ALA A 285 -23.24 11.62 18.73
CA ALA A 285 -23.09 10.28 18.21
C ALA A 285 -23.79 9.31 19.18
N ASN A 286 -24.75 8.52 18.69
CA ASN A 286 -25.42 7.47 19.49
C ASN A 286 -24.48 6.32 19.90
N HIS A 287 -23.25 6.34 19.40
CA HIS A 287 -22.15 5.47 19.81
C HIS A 287 -21.02 6.40 20.22
N THR A 288 -20.47 6.26 21.42
CA THR A 288 -19.31 7.03 21.86
C THR A 288 -18.04 6.31 21.39
N PRO A 289 -17.39 6.77 20.30
CA PRO A 289 -16.11 6.21 19.92
C PRO A 289 -15.06 6.44 21.01
N ASP A 290 -14.48 5.35 21.52
CA ASP A 290 -13.37 5.41 22.46
C ASP A 290 -12.26 6.33 21.91
N ILE A 291 -11.87 7.33 22.71
CA ILE A 291 -10.81 8.28 22.40
C ILE A 291 -9.51 7.57 22.00
N ALA A 292 -9.25 6.37 22.53
CA ALA A 292 -8.09 5.59 22.14
C ALA A 292 -8.12 5.24 20.63
N HIS A 293 -9.29 5.00 20.04
CA HIS A 293 -9.41 4.77 18.60
C HIS A 293 -9.21 6.03 17.77
N ALA A 294 -9.67 7.18 18.26
CA ALA A 294 -9.38 8.48 17.65
C ALA A 294 -7.87 8.78 17.66
N GLN A 295 -7.19 8.55 18.79
CA GLN A 295 -5.74 8.69 18.90
C GLN A 295 -5.00 7.73 17.95
N ARG A 296 -5.44 6.45 17.87
CA ARG A 296 -4.88 5.47 16.92
C ARG A 296 -5.05 5.91 15.46
N TRP A 297 -6.18 6.52 15.12
CA TRP A 297 -6.44 7.04 13.79
C TRP A 297 -5.50 8.20 13.46
N VAL A 298 -5.36 9.19 14.36
CA VAL A 298 -4.46 10.34 14.16
C VAL A 298 -3.01 9.87 14.05
N PHE A 299 -2.57 8.98 14.94
CA PHE A 299 -1.25 8.36 14.87
C PHE A 299 -0.99 7.72 13.49
N HIS A 300 -1.91 6.89 13.02
CA HIS A 300 -1.77 6.20 11.74
C HIS A 300 -1.76 7.16 10.56
N ALA A 301 -2.63 8.17 10.58
CA ALA A 301 -2.72 9.18 9.52
C ALA A 301 -1.45 10.04 9.44
N LEU A 302 -0.87 10.42 10.58
CA LEU A 302 0.37 11.20 10.63
C LEU A 302 1.57 10.40 10.14
N THR A 303 1.75 9.18 10.62
CA THR A 303 3.01 8.43 10.47
C THR A 303 3.03 7.43 9.31
N GLY A 304 1.86 7.00 8.82
CA GLY A 304 1.76 5.81 7.98
C GLY A 304 2.13 4.50 8.71
N THR A 305 2.30 4.56 10.03
CA THR A 305 2.68 3.42 10.87
C THR A 305 1.43 2.74 11.44
N PRO A 306 1.34 1.40 11.42
CA PRO A 306 0.19 0.73 12.01
C PRO A 306 0.11 0.97 13.53
N PRO A 307 -1.08 1.20 14.11
CA PRO A 307 -1.22 1.56 15.52
C PRO A 307 -0.64 0.57 16.54
N ARG A 308 -0.36 -0.69 16.17
CA ARG A 308 0.31 -1.62 17.09
C ARG A 308 1.78 -1.28 17.37
N LEU A 309 2.37 -0.37 16.60
CA LEU A 309 3.73 0.14 16.80
C LEU A 309 3.75 1.53 17.44
N ALA A 310 2.59 2.08 17.81
CA ALA A 310 2.51 3.33 18.55
C ALA A 310 3.03 3.16 19.99
N HIS A 311 3.18 4.29 20.70
CA HIS A 311 3.38 4.29 22.15
C HIS A 311 2.35 3.38 22.86
N PRO A 312 2.73 2.63 23.92
CA PRO A 312 1.85 1.67 24.61
C PRO A 312 0.50 2.23 25.07
N ALA A 313 0.44 3.53 25.40
CA ALA A 313 -0.80 4.22 25.76
C ALA A 313 -1.84 4.29 24.62
N ILE A 314 -1.37 4.26 23.36
CA ILE A 314 -2.21 4.35 22.15
C ILE A 314 -2.36 2.96 21.52
N ALA A 315 -1.32 2.13 21.57
CA ALA A 315 -1.31 0.84 20.89
C ALA A 315 -2.45 -0.09 21.36
N PRO A 316 -3.12 -0.84 20.45
CA PRO A 316 -4.09 -1.84 20.84
C PRO A 316 -3.39 -3.10 21.38
N ALA A 317 -3.42 -3.30 22.70
CA ALA A 317 -2.80 -4.41 23.40
C ALA A 317 -3.46 -5.77 23.05
N THR A 318 -4.79 -5.81 22.96
CA THR A 318 -5.53 -7.08 22.80
C THR A 318 -6.09 -7.30 21.37
N PRO A 319 -6.34 -8.55 20.95
CA PRO A 319 -7.06 -8.84 19.72
C PRO A 319 -8.43 -8.17 19.64
N ALA A 320 -9.15 -8.11 20.77
CA ALA A 320 -10.45 -7.45 20.86
C ALA A 320 -10.35 -5.95 20.55
N GLN A 321 -9.38 -5.24 21.14
CA GLN A 321 -9.13 -3.83 20.85
C GLN A 321 -8.76 -3.58 19.39
N ARG A 322 -8.02 -4.50 18.75
CA ARG A 322 -7.72 -4.42 17.31
C ARG A 322 -9.00 -4.54 16.46
N GLN A 323 -9.91 -5.45 16.82
CA GLN A 323 -11.20 -5.59 16.13
C GLN A 323 -12.12 -4.38 16.37
N GLN A 324 -12.15 -3.84 17.58
CA GLN A 324 -12.87 -2.61 17.90
C GLN A 324 -12.31 -1.42 17.10
N TYR A 325 -10.99 -1.31 16.94
CA TYR A 325 -10.39 -0.28 16.10
C TYR A 325 -10.76 -0.42 14.62
N LEU A 326 -10.77 -1.64 14.09
CA LEU A 326 -11.26 -1.89 12.73
C LEU A 326 -12.73 -1.46 12.62
N ARG A 327 -13.57 -1.80 13.60
CA ARG A 327 -14.97 -1.35 13.67
C ARG A 327 -15.11 0.16 13.69
N PHE A 328 -14.30 0.85 14.48
CA PHE A 328 -14.23 2.30 14.50
C PHE A 328 -13.92 2.86 13.11
N ARG A 329 -12.91 2.31 12.41
CA ARG A 329 -12.49 2.82 11.08
C ARG A 329 -13.59 2.79 10.01
N TRP A 330 -14.45 1.79 10.00
CA TRP A 330 -15.54 1.70 9.00
C TRP A 330 -16.88 2.25 9.50
N ARG A 331 -17.00 2.56 10.79
CA ARG A 331 -18.18 3.23 11.39
C ARG A 331 -17.96 4.70 11.72
N ILE A 332 -16.78 5.23 11.47
CA ILE A 332 -16.49 6.64 11.67
C ILE A 332 -17.55 7.50 10.99
N LEU A 333 -18.04 8.53 11.68
CA LEU A 333 -18.98 9.48 11.09
C LEU A 333 -18.24 10.48 10.21
N PRO A 334 -18.88 11.05 9.16
CA PRO A 334 -18.27 12.11 8.35
C PRO A 334 -17.72 13.26 9.21
N ALA A 335 -18.51 13.71 10.19
CA ALA A 335 -18.13 14.78 11.10
C ALA A 335 -16.91 14.44 11.99
N GLU A 336 -16.80 13.18 12.41
CA GLU A 336 -15.65 12.71 13.19
C GLU A 336 -14.40 12.64 12.30
N ALA A 337 -14.53 12.13 11.07
CA ALA A 337 -13.43 12.04 10.12
C ALA A 337 -12.88 13.43 9.73
N GLU A 338 -13.76 14.41 9.49
CA GLU A 338 -13.38 15.80 9.22
C GLU A 338 -12.59 16.39 10.38
N LEU A 339 -13.06 16.19 11.60
CA LEU A 339 -12.37 16.72 12.77
C LEU A 339 -11.04 16.03 13.04
N LEU A 340 -10.97 14.71 12.97
CA LEU A 340 -9.68 14.01 13.14
C LEU A 340 -8.67 14.43 12.07
N THR A 341 -9.14 14.68 10.85
CA THR A 341 -8.33 15.24 9.76
C THR A 341 -7.83 16.64 10.11
N HIS A 342 -8.71 17.51 10.62
CA HIS A 342 -8.33 18.85 11.06
C HIS A 342 -7.32 18.82 12.21
N THR A 343 -7.58 18.03 13.26
CA THR A 343 -6.66 17.85 14.39
C THR A 343 -5.30 17.36 13.94
N ALA A 344 -5.25 16.38 13.03
CA ALA A 344 -3.98 15.89 12.50
C ALA A 344 -3.23 16.97 11.69
N ARG A 345 -3.94 17.81 10.92
CA ARG A 345 -3.34 18.95 10.21
C ARG A 345 -2.77 19.98 11.19
N THR A 346 -3.53 20.37 12.22
CA THR A 346 -3.05 21.31 13.25
C THR A 346 -1.79 20.79 13.95
N ILE A 347 -1.66 19.48 14.15
CA ILE A 347 -0.44 18.87 14.69
C ILE A 347 0.74 19.02 13.72
N LEU A 348 0.53 18.82 12.41
CA LEU A 348 1.58 19.06 11.40
C LEU A 348 1.99 20.54 11.35
N ASP A 349 1.02 21.45 11.34
CA ASP A 349 1.24 22.90 11.33
C ASP A 349 2.03 23.35 12.57
N GLY A 350 1.69 22.81 13.75
CA GLY A 350 2.40 23.09 15.00
C GLY A 350 3.86 22.61 15.03
N HIS A 351 4.24 21.71 14.11
CA HIS A 351 5.63 21.29 13.90
C HIS A 351 6.27 21.93 12.66
N GLY A 352 5.61 22.89 12.01
CA GLY A 352 6.09 23.55 10.79
C GLY A 352 6.19 22.61 9.58
N ILE A 353 5.34 21.57 9.52
CA ILE A 353 5.35 20.57 8.45
C ILE A 353 4.28 20.90 7.40
N ASP A 354 4.68 21.54 6.30
CA ASP A 354 3.83 21.79 5.14
C ASP A 354 3.81 20.59 4.18
N GLU A 355 3.19 19.50 4.62
CA GLU A 355 3.05 18.26 3.84
C GLU A 355 1.60 17.76 3.89
N PRO A 356 1.11 17.05 2.86
CA PRO A 356 -0.24 16.49 2.89
C PRO A 356 -0.38 15.46 4.01
N LEU A 357 -1.55 15.37 4.65
CA LEU A 357 -1.77 14.42 5.74
C LEU A 357 -1.54 12.97 5.28
N GLN A 358 -2.16 12.58 4.17
CA GLN A 358 -1.99 11.28 3.52
C GLN A 358 -1.65 11.50 2.05
N TRP A 359 -0.83 10.62 1.50
CA TRP A 359 -0.46 10.61 0.10
C TRP A 359 -0.23 9.16 -0.34
N ALA A 360 -0.45 8.88 -1.62
CA ALA A 360 -0.07 7.63 -2.28
C ALA A 360 0.35 7.96 -3.73
N PRO A 361 1.33 7.24 -4.30
CA PRO A 361 1.78 7.50 -5.66
C PRO A 361 0.69 7.16 -6.67
N ARG A 362 0.56 8.02 -7.69
CA ARG A 362 -0.33 7.80 -8.82
C ARG A 362 0.51 7.37 -10.01
N LEU A 363 0.39 6.09 -10.37
CA LEU A 363 1.03 5.55 -11.56
C LEU A 363 0.12 5.74 -12.78
N ASP A 364 0.74 5.87 -13.96
CA ASP A 364 0.03 6.00 -15.22
C ASP A 364 -0.85 4.77 -15.52
N ALA A 365 -2.06 5.02 -16.02
CA ALA A 365 -3.03 3.98 -16.30
C ALA A 365 -2.58 3.06 -17.43
N ALA A 366 -1.83 3.56 -18.43
CA ALA A 366 -1.32 2.72 -19.52
C ALA A 366 -0.30 1.70 -19.01
N SER A 367 0.55 2.10 -18.06
CA SER A 367 1.52 1.21 -17.40
C SER A 367 0.87 0.13 -16.53
N LEU A 368 -0.29 0.42 -15.92
CA LEU A 368 -0.99 -0.52 -15.05
C LEU A 368 -1.98 -1.45 -15.78
N ARG A 369 -2.58 -1.00 -16.89
CA ARG A 369 -3.58 -1.76 -17.64
C ARG A 369 -3.15 -3.19 -18.04
N PRO A 370 -1.89 -3.47 -18.43
CA PRO A 370 -1.49 -4.83 -18.77
C PRO A 370 -1.35 -5.76 -17.55
N LEU A 371 -1.24 -5.21 -16.33
CA LEU A 371 -0.93 -5.98 -15.12
C LEU A 371 -2.20 -6.60 -14.51
N ARG A 372 -2.17 -7.90 -14.24
CA ARG A 372 -3.25 -8.62 -13.53
C ARG A 372 -2.94 -8.69 -12.04
N LEU A 373 -3.23 -7.59 -11.34
CA LEU A 373 -3.00 -7.52 -9.89
C LEU A 373 -4.02 -8.37 -9.08
N PRO A 374 -3.61 -8.96 -7.94
CA PRO A 374 -4.44 -9.88 -7.16
C PRO A 374 -5.69 -9.24 -6.55
N GLY A 375 -5.61 -7.98 -6.14
CA GLY A 375 -6.68 -7.27 -5.48
C GLY A 375 -7.45 -6.34 -6.43
N PRO A 376 -8.78 -6.20 -6.24
CA PRO A 376 -9.56 -5.25 -7.03
C PRO A 376 -9.08 -3.81 -6.80
N ALA A 377 -8.98 -3.01 -7.87
CA ALA A 377 -8.62 -1.61 -7.72
C ALA A 377 -9.72 -0.86 -6.94
N PRO A 378 -9.41 -0.16 -5.83
CA PRO A 378 -10.44 0.50 -5.01
C PRO A 378 -11.30 1.50 -5.78
N ALA A 379 -10.72 2.16 -6.79
CA ALA A 379 -11.40 3.12 -7.66
C ALA A 379 -12.53 2.52 -8.53
N THR A 380 -12.62 1.19 -8.65
CA THR A 380 -13.69 0.52 -9.41
C THR A 380 -15.05 0.57 -8.70
N ILE A 381 -15.08 0.82 -7.39
CA ILE A 381 -16.30 0.93 -6.60
C ILE A 381 -16.58 2.41 -6.36
N THR A 382 -17.65 2.92 -6.98
CA THR A 382 -18.07 4.32 -6.78
C THR A 382 -18.64 4.54 -5.38
N MET A 383 -18.54 5.78 -4.88
CA MET A 383 -19.13 6.18 -3.60
C MET A 383 -20.64 5.89 -3.55
N ALA A 384 -21.38 6.15 -4.63
CA ALA A 384 -22.81 5.86 -4.71
C ALA A 384 -23.10 4.36 -4.53
N ARG A 385 -22.33 3.49 -5.19
CA ARG A 385 -22.45 2.03 -5.06
C ARG A 385 -22.07 1.55 -3.66
N LEU A 386 -21.03 2.14 -3.05
CA LEU A 386 -20.65 1.87 -1.67
C LEU A 386 -21.80 2.19 -0.70
N HIS A 387 -22.36 3.40 -0.80
CA HIS A 387 -23.45 3.85 0.08
C HIS A 387 -24.73 3.02 -0.12
N TRP A 388 -25.03 2.59 -1.35
CA TRP A 388 -26.16 1.71 -1.63
C TRP A 388 -25.97 0.30 -1.04
N ALA A 389 -24.75 -0.24 -1.08
CA ALA A 389 -24.48 -1.60 -0.57
C ALA A 389 -24.64 -1.73 0.95
N VAL A 390 -24.52 -0.61 1.66
CA VAL A 390 -24.60 -0.50 3.12
C VAL A 390 -26.05 -0.65 3.60
N PRO A 391 -26.38 -1.65 4.43
CA PRO A 391 -27.71 -1.78 5.03
C PRO A 391 -28.02 -0.65 6.04
N VAL A 392 -29.31 -0.34 6.19
CA VAL A 392 -29.80 0.50 7.30
C VAL A 392 -29.72 -0.30 8.60
N GLY A 393 -29.08 0.25 9.64
CA GLY A 393 -28.97 -0.36 10.96
C GLY A 393 -27.65 -1.12 11.20
N ASP A 394 -27.70 -2.14 12.06
CA ASP A 394 -26.53 -2.98 12.34
C ASP A 394 -26.28 -4.01 11.24
N PHE A 395 -25.04 -4.11 10.77
CA PHE A 395 -24.65 -5.06 9.73
C PHE A 395 -23.22 -5.56 9.93
N SER A 396 -22.95 -6.73 9.34
CA SER A 396 -21.60 -7.27 9.22
C SER A 396 -20.89 -6.67 8.01
N ILE A 397 -19.66 -6.22 8.19
CA ILE A 397 -18.80 -5.72 7.10
C ILE A 397 -18.57 -6.79 6.00
N ALA A 398 -18.62 -8.08 6.36
CA ALA A 398 -18.51 -9.17 5.40
C ALA A 398 -19.69 -9.17 4.41
N ARG A 399 -20.88 -8.77 4.84
CA ARG A 399 -22.07 -8.64 3.98
C ARG A 399 -21.93 -7.50 2.98
N VAL A 400 -21.33 -6.38 3.40
CA VAL A 400 -21.03 -5.25 2.49
C VAL A 400 -19.98 -5.67 1.46
N ALA A 401 -18.92 -6.35 1.90
CA ALA A 401 -17.89 -6.88 1.01
C ALA A 401 -18.48 -7.84 -0.04
N GLN A 402 -19.36 -8.76 0.38
CA GLN A 402 -20.05 -9.69 -0.52
C GLN A 402 -20.92 -8.95 -1.56
N ARG A 403 -21.71 -7.95 -1.14
CA ARG A 403 -22.54 -7.14 -2.06
C ARG A 403 -21.72 -6.34 -3.07
N LEU A 404 -20.52 -5.93 -2.69
CA LEU A 404 -19.60 -5.20 -3.55
C LEU A 404 -18.66 -6.12 -4.35
N HIS A 405 -18.80 -7.44 -4.21
CA HIS A 405 -17.90 -8.45 -4.79
C HIS A 405 -16.42 -8.14 -4.50
N THR A 406 -16.12 -7.80 -3.25
CA THR A 406 -14.78 -7.41 -2.81
C THR A 406 -14.42 -8.04 -1.45
N THR A 407 -13.27 -7.70 -0.89
CA THR A 407 -12.82 -8.21 0.41
C THR A 407 -13.23 -7.29 1.56
N THR A 408 -13.33 -7.83 2.77
CA THR A 408 -13.60 -7.04 3.99
C THR A 408 -12.60 -5.89 4.16
N ALA A 409 -11.34 -6.10 3.82
CA ALA A 409 -10.32 -5.04 3.93
C ALA A 409 -10.59 -3.89 2.94
N HIS A 410 -11.04 -4.19 1.72
CA HIS A 410 -11.44 -3.17 0.75
C HIS A 410 -12.66 -2.39 1.24
N ALA A 411 -13.68 -3.08 1.75
CA ALA A 411 -14.88 -2.43 2.29
C ALA A 411 -14.54 -1.51 3.47
N ILE A 412 -13.66 -1.94 4.39
CA ILE A 412 -13.20 -1.11 5.51
C ILE A 412 -12.44 0.12 5.00
N TYR A 413 -11.54 -0.06 4.03
CA TYR A 413 -10.78 1.03 3.45
C TYR A 413 -11.72 2.06 2.79
N LEU A 414 -12.63 1.61 1.93
CA LEU A 414 -13.58 2.48 1.24
C LEU A 414 -14.49 3.25 2.21
N LEU A 415 -15.05 2.59 3.24
CA LEU A 415 -15.86 3.26 4.26
C LEU A 415 -15.04 4.22 5.14
N SER A 416 -13.74 3.98 5.31
CA SER A 416 -12.88 4.91 6.03
C SER A 416 -12.51 6.15 5.21
N GLN A 417 -12.51 6.05 3.87
CA GLN A 417 -12.26 7.17 2.96
C GLN A 417 -13.54 7.94 2.61
N HIS A 418 -14.67 7.23 2.54
CA HIS A 418 -15.99 7.78 2.29
C HIS A 418 -16.95 7.38 3.42
N PRO A 419 -16.88 8.05 4.57
CA PRO A 419 -17.74 7.75 5.72
C PRO A 419 -19.22 7.92 5.39
N VAL A 420 -20.06 7.03 5.93
CA VAL A 420 -21.52 7.11 5.78
C VAL A 420 -22.12 7.77 7.01
N GLY A 421 -23.09 8.66 6.80
CA GLY A 421 -23.86 9.26 7.89
C GLY A 421 -24.81 8.27 8.56
N TRP A 422 -24.31 7.51 9.54
CA TRP A 422 -25.07 6.54 10.36
C TRP A 422 -26.12 7.19 11.27
N SER A 423 -26.00 8.51 11.48
CA SER A 423 -26.85 9.26 12.39
C SER A 423 -28.29 9.37 11.84
N PRO A 424 -29.31 9.21 12.71
CA PRO A 424 -30.69 9.55 12.38
C PRO A 424 -30.80 10.96 11.75
N PRO A 425 -31.73 11.20 10.81
CA PRO A 425 -31.84 12.47 10.08
C PRO A 425 -31.85 13.72 10.96
N ARG A 426 -32.48 13.63 12.14
CA ARG A 426 -32.56 14.72 13.14
C ARG A 426 -31.21 15.20 13.68
N PHE A 427 -30.17 14.38 13.62
CA PHE A 427 -28.84 14.73 14.15
C PHE A 427 -27.86 15.18 13.06
N ARG A 428 -28.17 14.97 11.77
CA ARG A 428 -27.26 15.33 10.66
C ARG A 428 -27.00 16.83 10.57
N ARG A 429 -28.04 17.66 10.75
CA ARG A 429 -27.89 19.13 10.80
C ARG A 429 -27.03 19.56 11.99
N THR A 430 -27.28 19.01 13.17
CA THR A 430 -26.50 19.29 14.38
C THR A 430 -25.03 18.90 14.22
N GLN A 431 -24.75 17.78 13.54
CA GLN A 431 -23.39 17.32 13.25
C GLN A 431 -22.65 18.22 12.26
N HIS A 432 -23.31 18.64 11.18
CA HIS A 432 -22.74 19.61 10.23
C HIS A 432 -22.42 20.95 10.90
N THR A 433 -23.35 21.46 11.71
CA THR A 433 -23.13 22.67 12.51
C THR A 433 -21.98 22.49 13.50
N ALA A 434 -21.88 21.33 14.16
CA ALA A 434 -20.82 21.03 15.11
C ALA A 434 -19.41 21.06 14.50
N THR A 435 -19.21 20.60 13.27
CA THR A 435 -17.88 20.64 12.64
C THR A 435 -17.50 22.04 12.15
N ARG A 436 -18.50 22.85 11.77
CA ARG A 436 -18.29 24.19 11.21
C ARG A 436 -18.16 25.32 12.22
N ILE A 437 -18.68 25.15 13.45
CA ILE A 437 -18.66 26.21 14.49
C ILE A 437 -17.27 26.82 14.71
N SER A 438 -16.20 26.01 14.74
CA SER A 438 -14.84 26.54 14.95
C SER A 438 -14.38 27.40 13.78
N GLN A 439 -14.72 26.98 12.55
CA GLN A 439 -14.43 27.73 11.33
C GLN A 439 -15.26 29.02 11.25
N TRP A 440 -16.55 28.96 11.60
CA TRP A 440 -17.41 30.15 11.66
C TRP A 440 -16.91 31.16 12.69
N ARG A 441 -16.36 30.67 13.82
CA ARG A 441 -15.71 31.53 14.81
C ARG A 441 -14.48 32.21 14.24
N THR A 442 -13.58 31.47 13.59
CA THR A 442 -12.42 32.03 12.88
C THR A 442 -12.85 33.11 11.89
N TRP A 443 -13.83 32.81 11.03
CA TRP A 443 -14.32 33.77 10.04
C TRP A 443 -14.93 35.04 10.66
N TYR A 444 -15.65 34.90 11.78
CA TYR A 444 -16.27 36.02 12.46
C TYR A 444 -15.27 36.86 13.28
N GLU A 445 -14.41 36.21 14.06
CA GLU A 445 -13.52 36.86 15.02
C GLU A 445 -12.20 37.31 14.41
N GLN A 446 -11.66 36.55 13.45
CA GLN A 446 -10.34 36.80 12.85
C GLN A 446 -10.43 37.41 11.45
N ASP A 447 -11.36 36.94 10.61
CA ASP A 447 -11.52 37.43 9.24
C ASP A 447 -12.57 38.56 9.12
N HIS A 448 -13.18 38.96 10.24
CA HIS A 448 -14.19 40.03 10.36
C HIS A 448 -15.38 39.92 9.39
N LEU A 449 -15.72 38.70 8.95
CA LEU A 449 -16.89 38.44 8.12
C LEU A 449 -18.17 38.64 8.93
N SER A 450 -19.19 39.27 8.32
CA SER A 450 -20.49 39.38 8.98
C SER A 450 -21.15 38.02 9.10
N LEU A 451 -22.00 37.83 10.12
CA LEU A 451 -22.76 36.58 10.28
C LEU A 451 -23.68 36.29 9.08
N GLN A 452 -24.09 37.34 8.34
CA GLN A 452 -24.88 37.21 7.12
C GLN A 452 -24.03 36.67 5.97
N ASP A 453 -22.83 37.21 5.77
CA ASP A 453 -21.91 36.72 4.72
C ASP A 453 -21.48 35.28 4.97
N ILE A 454 -21.27 34.91 6.24
CA ILE A 454 -20.97 33.52 6.61
C ILE A 454 -22.18 32.61 6.33
N ALA A 455 -23.39 33.06 6.65
CA ALA A 455 -24.63 32.32 6.40
C ALA A 455 -24.85 32.08 4.90
N ASP A 456 -24.65 33.10 4.08
CA ASP A 456 -24.79 33.04 2.62
C ASP A 456 -23.70 32.17 1.98
N ARG A 457 -22.46 32.25 2.49
CA ARG A 457 -21.33 31.42 2.02
C ARG A 457 -21.50 29.93 2.33
N GLU A 458 -22.15 29.59 3.43
CA GLU A 458 -22.39 28.20 3.85
C GLU A 458 -23.76 27.66 3.41
N GLY A 459 -24.62 28.50 2.82
CA GLY A 459 -25.98 28.13 2.46
C GLY A 459 -26.83 27.74 3.67
N THR A 460 -26.60 28.38 4.83
CA THR A 460 -27.34 28.12 6.08
C THR A 460 -28.09 29.36 6.54
N SER A 461 -29.19 29.19 7.28
CA SER A 461 -29.93 30.35 7.80
C SER A 461 -29.14 31.09 8.88
N LEU A 462 -29.16 32.43 8.85
CA LEU A 462 -28.55 33.31 9.87
C LEU A 462 -28.99 32.93 11.30
N ALA A 463 -30.26 32.58 11.49
CA ALA A 463 -30.80 32.17 12.79
C ALA A 463 -30.14 30.88 13.33
N SER A 464 -29.87 29.91 12.44
CA SER A 464 -29.18 28.66 12.81
C SER A 464 -27.72 28.92 13.17
N LEU A 465 -27.05 29.81 12.44
CA LEU A 465 -25.67 30.20 12.69
C LEU A 465 -25.51 30.93 14.03
N ARG A 466 -26.39 31.90 14.31
CA ARG A 466 -26.45 32.60 15.61
C ARG A 466 -26.67 31.64 16.76
N LEU A 467 -27.70 30.79 16.67
CA LEU A 467 -28.03 29.82 17.72
C LEU A 467 -26.87 28.84 17.98
N ALA A 468 -26.14 28.44 16.93
CA ALA A 468 -24.99 27.55 17.03
C ALA A 468 -23.80 28.19 17.74
N LEU A 469 -23.47 29.44 17.42
CA LEU A 469 -22.38 30.19 18.06
C LEU A 469 -22.70 30.55 19.52
N LEU A 470 -23.96 30.88 19.81
CA LEU A 470 -24.47 31.14 21.16
C LEU A 470 -24.41 29.90 22.05
N LYS A 471 -24.78 28.71 21.54
CA LYS A 471 -24.77 27.46 22.32
C LYS A 471 -23.38 26.89 22.61
N ASN A 472 -22.32 27.41 22.00
CA ASN A 472 -20.95 26.91 22.14
C ASN A 472 -20.00 27.98 22.72
N ASP A 473 -20.54 28.86 23.57
CA ASP A 473 -19.84 29.87 24.38
C ASP A 473 -18.85 30.72 23.58
N SER A 474 -19.36 31.51 22.63
CA SER A 474 -18.59 32.62 22.03
C SER A 474 -18.96 33.91 22.78
N PRO A 475 -18.11 34.44 23.69
CA PRO A 475 -18.42 35.63 24.47
C PRO A 475 -18.63 36.89 23.58
N SER A 476 -18.11 36.87 22.36
CA SER A 476 -18.13 37.94 21.35
C SER A 476 -19.48 38.11 20.61
N VAL A 477 -20.42 37.15 20.74
CA VAL A 477 -21.72 37.18 20.03
C VAL A 477 -22.84 37.72 20.93
N ALA A 478 -22.56 37.92 22.21
CA ALA A 478 -23.45 38.69 23.07
C ALA A 478 -23.30 40.18 22.74
N LEU A 479 -24.29 40.72 22.02
CA LEU A 479 -24.54 42.15 21.79
C LEU A 479 -23.56 42.87 20.85
N ALA A 480 -23.61 42.56 19.55
CA ALA A 480 -23.41 43.60 18.55
C ALA A 480 -24.77 43.89 17.88
N PRO A 481 -25.42 45.03 18.17
CA PRO A 481 -26.60 45.43 17.41
C PRO A 481 -26.17 45.60 15.96
N THR A 482 -27.05 45.15 15.08
CA THR A 482 -26.91 45.21 13.64
C THR A 482 -26.52 46.64 13.27
N ARG A 483 -25.30 46.84 12.77
CA ARG A 483 -24.88 48.14 12.26
C ARG A 483 -25.70 48.37 11.00
N ALA A 484 -26.78 49.14 11.13
CA ALA A 484 -27.64 49.52 10.03
C ALA A 484 -26.78 50.20 8.96
N ALA A 485 -26.81 49.65 7.75
CA ALA A 485 -26.38 50.38 6.56
C ALA A 485 -27.38 51.54 6.33
N PRO A 486 -26.93 52.73 5.95
CA PRO A 486 -27.82 53.86 5.70
C PRO A 486 -28.43 53.74 4.30
N GLY A 487 -29.75 53.89 4.22
CA GLY A 487 -30.43 54.31 3.00
C GLY A 487 -31.34 53.27 2.37
N GLY A 488 -32.62 53.63 2.25
CA GLY A 488 -33.45 53.18 1.14
C GLY A 488 -34.82 52.63 1.51
N GLY A 489 -35.79 53.53 1.69
CA GLY A 489 -37.11 53.35 1.08
C GLY A 489 -38.18 52.68 1.94
N ASP A 490 -39.14 53.51 2.34
CA ASP A 490 -40.49 53.14 2.74
C ASP A 490 -41.09 51.97 1.95
N ARG A 491 -41.63 51.00 2.68
CA ARG A 491 -43.01 50.50 2.51
C ARG A 491 -43.37 49.50 3.60
N ASN A 492 -44.14 49.99 4.57
CA ASN A 492 -44.91 49.20 5.51
C ASN A 492 -46.18 48.68 4.81
N PRO A 493 -46.54 47.38 4.93
CA PRO A 493 -47.96 47.10 5.06
C PRO A 493 -48.26 45.83 5.88
N TRP A 494 -48.05 45.79 7.20
CA TRP A 494 -48.74 44.78 8.06
C TRP A 494 -49.00 45.31 9.47
N SER A 495 -49.97 46.21 9.58
CA SER A 495 -50.77 46.38 10.80
C SER A 495 -52.14 45.76 10.56
N GLN A 496 -52.38 44.56 11.09
CA GLN A 496 -53.69 44.07 11.55
C GLN A 496 -53.59 42.61 12.02
N GLY A 497 -54.14 42.32 13.20
CA GLY A 497 -54.50 40.94 13.58
C GLY A 497 -54.01 40.39 14.91
N LEU A 498 -54.04 41.17 16.01
CA LEU A 498 -54.11 40.57 17.35
C LEU A 498 -55.50 39.95 17.52
N ARG A 499 -55.59 38.61 17.55
CA ARG A 499 -56.68 37.90 18.23
C ARG A 499 -56.11 37.00 19.31
N THR A 500 -56.39 37.41 20.53
CA THR A 500 -56.38 36.64 21.77
C THR A 500 -57.28 35.42 21.67
N THR A 501 -56.76 34.24 22.02
CA THR A 501 -57.59 33.20 22.66
C THR A 501 -56.79 32.48 23.74
N THR A 502 -57.30 32.62 24.95
CA THR A 502 -56.81 32.10 26.22
C THR A 502 -57.20 30.62 26.40
N VAL A 503 -56.23 29.82 26.85
CA VAL A 503 -56.29 28.65 27.75
C VAL A 503 -57.37 27.57 27.52
N ARG A 504 -56.92 26.31 27.38
CA ARG A 504 -57.44 25.18 28.17
C ARG A 504 -56.43 24.03 28.30
N THR A 505 -55.96 23.82 29.52
CA THR A 505 -55.38 22.56 30.00
C THR A 505 -56.48 21.50 30.17
N PRO A 506 -56.11 20.22 30.06
CA PRO A 506 -56.56 19.29 31.10
C PRO A 506 -55.45 18.35 31.60
N THR A 507 -55.49 18.07 32.89
CA THR A 507 -54.67 17.11 33.66
C THR A 507 -55.51 15.85 34.00
N PRO A 508 -55.00 14.84 34.72
CA PRO A 508 -54.66 13.50 34.22
C PRO A 508 -55.60 12.37 34.71
N GLY A 509 -55.43 11.16 34.16
CA GLY A 509 -55.88 9.92 34.81
C GLY A 509 -56.09 8.73 33.87
N GLY A 510 -55.40 7.61 34.13
CA GLY A 510 -55.74 6.30 33.55
C GLY A 510 -54.57 5.41 33.07
N THR A 511 -53.82 4.83 34.01
CA THR A 511 -53.15 3.50 33.84
C THR A 511 -54.20 2.38 33.67
N PRO A 512 -53.90 1.14 33.19
CA PRO A 512 -52.64 0.40 33.41
C PRO A 512 -52.16 -0.55 32.28
N GLY A 513 -50.93 -1.08 32.44
CA GLY A 513 -50.61 -2.46 32.07
C GLY A 513 -49.29 -2.65 31.34
N TRP A 514 -48.60 -3.73 31.73
CA TRP A 514 -47.56 -4.51 31.04
C TRP A 514 -46.14 -4.47 31.64
N ALA A 515 -46.01 -5.33 32.66
CA ALA A 515 -45.00 -6.38 32.84
C ALA A 515 -43.50 -6.02 32.79
N ARG A 516 -42.89 -6.10 33.98
CA ARG A 516 -41.51 -6.54 34.19
C ARG A 516 -41.38 -8.03 33.81
N CYS A 517 -40.46 -8.34 32.92
CA CYS A 517 -39.72 -9.61 32.78
C CYS A 517 -38.45 -9.24 32.00
N GLY A 518 -37.23 -9.70 32.25
CA GLY A 518 -36.67 -10.69 33.15
C GLY A 518 -35.22 -10.82 32.70
N PHE A 519 -34.28 -10.76 33.65
CA PHE A 519 -32.86 -10.98 33.41
C PHE A 519 -32.66 -12.42 32.90
N GLY A 520 -32.32 -12.57 31.62
CA GLY A 520 -32.05 -13.87 30.97
C GLY A 520 -30.56 -14.17 30.93
N ARG A 521 -30.05 -14.76 32.00
CA ARG A 521 -28.78 -15.49 32.10
C ARG A 521 -28.82 -16.67 31.11
N TRP A 522 -27.79 -16.84 30.27
CA TRP A 522 -27.62 -18.05 29.45
C TRP A 522 -26.36 -18.83 29.86
N PRO A 523 -26.38 -20.16 29.70
CA PRO A 523 -25.74 -21.09 30.61
C PRO A 523 -24.37 -21.58 30.14
N SER A 524 -23.57 -21.91 31.14
CA SER A 524 -22.44 -22.83 31.06
C SER A 524 -22.95 -24.27 30.93
N THR A 525 -22.52 -24.98 29.89
CA THR A 525 -22.51 -26.45 29.86
C THR A 525 -21.09 -26.88 29.54
N GLY A 526 -20.46 -27.53 30.52
CA GLY A 526 -19.15 -28.15 30.39
C GLY A 526 -19.23 -29.54 29.75
N THR A 527 -18.08 -30.07 29.38
CA THR A 527 -17.88 -31.52 29.31
C THR A 527 -16.43 -31.86 29.64
N ALA A 528 -16.31 -32.66 30.70
CA ALA A 528 -15.37 -33.73 31.00
C ALA A 528 -13.87 -33.56 30.70
N ALA A 529 -13.12 -33.71 31.78
CA ALA A 529 -11.75 -34.20 31.82
C ALA A 529 -11.64 -35.61 31.21
N LEU A 530 -10.57 -35.85 30.46
CA LEU A 530 -9.88 -37.13 30.37
C LEU A 530 -8.39 -36.87 30.25
N ARG A 531 -7.66 -37.31 31.28
CA ARG A 531 -6.20 -37.47 31.28
C ARG A 531 -5.84 -38.59 30.29
N SER A 532 -4.82 -38.39 29.47
CA SER A 532 -3.80 -39.42 29.29
C SER A 532 -2.44 -38.79 29.11
N MET A 533 -1.51 -39.28 29.93
CA MET A 533 -0.08 -39.14 29.78
C MET A 533 0.37 -39.95 28.57
N SER A 534 1.31 -39.43 27.78
CA SER A 534 2.32 -40.22 27.09
C SER A 534 3.52 -39.34 26.80
N THR A 535 4.57 -39.60 27.55
CA THR A 535 5.97 -39.20 27.39
C THR A 535 6.64 -39.94 26.24
N LEU A 536 7.75 -39.33 25.76
CA LEU A 536 8.93 -39.91 25.07
C LEU A 536 8.89 -40.10 23.54
N GLY A 537 9.92 -39.53 22.89
CA GLY A 537 10.59 -40.16 21.74
C GLY A 537 10.95 -39.23 20.57
N GLU A 538 12.19 -38.71 20.60
CA GLU A 538 13.04 -38.19 19.50
C GLU A 538 12.72 -36.85 18.81
#